data_AF-A0A496Y6P3-F1
#
_entry.id   AF-A0A496Y6P3-F1
#
_cell.length_a   1.000
_cell.length_b   1.000
_cell.length_c   1.000
_cell.angle_alpha   90.00
_cell.angle_beta   90.00
_cell.angle_gamma   90.00
#
_symmetry.space_group_name_H-M   'P 1'
#
loop_
_entity.id
_entity.type
_entity.pdbx_description
1 polymer ?
#
loop_
_entity_poly.entity_id
_entity_poly.type
_entity_poly.pdbx_seq_one_letter_code
_entity_poly.pdbx_strand_id
1 'polypeptide(L)' 'MGTKMMKSLMKKKNVASLDEMIEMAAEFGVRIFICEMSMDPMGFKHEEMIDYPELTYCGLAKFLDEAIGSRVQLFI' A
#
# COMPACT_ATOMS: atom_id res chain seq x y z
N MET A 1 2.84 21.53 9.60
CA MET A 1 4.05 22.12 8.96
C MET A 1 5.07 21.05 8.52
N GLY A 2 5.34 20.01 9.33
CA GLY A 2 6.33 18.96 9.00
C GLY A 2 6.11 18.25 7.66
N THR A 3 4.90 17.80 7.35
CA THR A 3 4.60 17.12 6.06
C THR A 3 4.92 17.99 4.84
N LYS A 4 4.62 19.29 4.90
CA LYS A 4 4.94 20.23 3.82
C LYS A 4 6.45 20.42 3.66
N MET A 5 7.19 20.48 4.77
CA MET A 5 8.66 20.56 4.75
C MET A 5 9.27 19.30 4.13
N MET A 6 8.77 18.11 4.50
CA MET A 6 9.27 16.84 3.97
C MET A 6 9.00 16.72 2.47
N LYS A 7 7.77 17.03 2.00
CA LYS A 7 7.45 17.06 0.57
C LYS A 7 8.35 18.04 -0.21
N SER A 8 8.67 19.20 0.38
CA SER A 8 9.60 20.16 -0.23
C SER A 8 11.03 19.62 -0.34
N LEU A 9 11.53 18.93 0.70
CA LEU A 9 12.84 18.29 0.68
C LEU A 9 12.91 17.14 -0.32
N MET A 10 11.88 16.28 -0.36
CA MET A 10 11.77 15.19 -1.34
C MET A 10 11.86 15.73 -2.77
N LYS A 11 11.07 16.76 -3.10
CA LYS A 11 11.10 17.40 -4.42
C LYS A 11 12.47 18.00 -4.74
N LYS A 12 13.12 18.69 -3.78
CA LYS A 12 14.47 19.24 -3.97
C LYS A 12 15.54 18.16 -4.20
N LYS A 13 15.33 16.96 -3.67
CA LYS A 13 16.23 15.81 -3.83
C LYS A 13 15.84 14.89 -4.98
N ASN A 14 14.85 15.28 -5.81
CA ASN A 14 14.30 14.46 -6.89
C ASN A 14 13.85 13.06 -6.41
N VAL A 15 13.32 12.99 -5.18
CA VAL A 15 12.67 11.77 -4.68
C VAL A 15 11.23 11.79 -5.15
N ALA A 16 10.78 10.66 -5.71
CA ALA A 16 9.40 10.46 -6.11
C ALA A 16 8.44 10.77 -4.93
N SER A 17 7.30 11.35 -5.25
CA SER A 17 6.19 11.51 -4.32
C SER A 17 5.54 10.17 -4.02
N LEU A 18 4.72 10.12 -2.96
CA LEU A 18 3.99 8.90 -2.61
C LEU A 18 3.08 8.43 -3.74
N ASP A 19 2.40 9.36 -4.42
CA ASP A 19 1.48 9.05 -5.51
C ASP A 19 2.26 8.42 -6.70
N GLU A 20 3.39 9.01 -7.07
CA GLU A 20 4.30 8.45 -8.08
C GLU A 20 4.86 7.07 -7.65
N MET A 21 5.13 6.86 -6.36
CA MET A 21 5.57 5.55 -5.86
C MET A 21 4.48 4.48 -5.97
N ILE A 22 3.22 4.84 -5.73
CA ILE A 22 2.08 3.91 -5.87
C ILE A 22 1.90 3.53 -7.35
N GLU A 23 2.00 4.50 -8.26
CA GLU A 23 1.96 4.25 -9.71
C GLU A 23 3.11 3.33 -10.15
N MET A 24 4.34 3.63 -9.76
CA MET A 24 5.49 2.76 -10.06
C MET A 24 5.32 1.34 -9.47
N ALA A 25 4.73 1.21 -8.28
CA ALA A 25 4.45 -0.10 -7.69
C ALA A 25 3.45 -0.89 -8.55
N ALA A 26 2.43 -0.23 -9.11
CA ALA A 26 1.50 -0.85 -10.05
C ALA A 26 2.21 -1.30 -11.33
N GLU A 27 3.08 -0.46 -11.90
CA GLU A 27 3.87 -0.80 -13.10
C GLU A 27 4.78 -2.01 -12.89
N PHE A 28 5.31 -2.17 -11.67
CA PHE A 28 6.13 -3.33 -11.30
C PHE A 28 5.33 -4.56 -10.87
N GLY A 29 3.99 -4.51 -10.93
CA GLY A 29 3.12 -5.65 -10.61
C GLY A 29 3.12 -5.99 -9.11
N VAL A 30 3.31 -5.00 -8.25
CA VAL A 30 3.13 -5.20 -6.80
C VAL A 30 1.66 -5.52 -6.55
N ARG A 31 1.39 -6.55 -5.74
CA ARG A 31 0.02 -6.91 -5.34
C ARG A 31 -0.31 -6.28 -4.00
N ILE A 32 -1.43 -5.58 -3.92
CA ILE A 32 -1.90 -4.93 -2.69
C ILE A 32 -3.04 -5.77 -2.09
N PHE A 33 -2.87 -6.16 -0.84
CA PHE A 33 -3.88 -6.91 -0.10
C PHE A 33 -4.46 -6.04 1.03
N ILE A 34 -5.75 -5.74 0.95
CA ILE A 34 -6.49 -5.00 1.98
C ILE A 34 -7.05 -5.99 2.99
N CYS A 35 -6.79 -5.76 4.28
CA CYS A 35 -7.29 -6.59 5.36
C CYS A 35 -8.78 -6.28 5.63
N GLU A 36 -9.68 -7.18 5.22
CA GLU A 36 -11.14 -7.03 5.43
C GLU A 36 -11.49 -6.87 6.91
N MET A 37 -10.84 -7.67 7.77
CA MET A 37 -11.04 -7.59 9.23
C MET A 37 -10.62 -6.25 9.84
N SER A 38 -9.68 -5.54 9.20
CA SER A 38 -9.27 -4.19 9.64
C SER A 38 -10.15 -3.11 9.04
N MET A 39 -10.73 -3.36 7.86
CA MET A 39 -11.59 -2.43 7.16
C MET A 39 -12.95 -2.28 7.87
N ASP A 40 -13.56 -3.38 8.33
CA ASP A 40 -14.88 -3.36 8.98
C ASP A 40 -14.94 -2.45 10.22
N PRO A 41 -14.03 -2.54 11.20
CA PRO A 41 -14.06 -1.67 12.39
C PRO A 41 -13.80 -0.20 12.07
N MET A 42 -13.09 0.08 10.97
CA MET A 42 -12.82 1.44 10.50
C MET A 42 -13.99 2.01 9.68
N GLY A 43 -14.95 1.17 9.27
CA GLY A 43 -16.15 1.56 8.54
C GLY A 43 -15.90 1.93 7.07
N PHE A 44 -14.77 1.50 6.50
CA PHE A 44 -14.46 1.76 5.10
C PHE A 44 -15.21 0.80 4.19
N LYS A 45 -15.58 1.28 3.01
CA LYS A 45 -16.19 0.49 1.94
C LYS A 45 -15.22 0.25 0.80
N HIS A 46 -15.50 -0.77 0.00
CA HIS A 46 -14.65 -1.15 -1.12
C HIS A 46 -14.56 -0.02 -2.17
N GLU A 47 -15.61 0.79 -2.32
CA GLU A 47 -15.66 1.87 -3.31
C GLU A 47 -14.80 3.08 -2.90
N GLU A 48 -14.33 3.14 -1.66
CA GLU A 48 -13.46 4.21 -1.15
C GLU A 48 -11.98 3.92 -1.38
N MET A 49 -11.64 2.70 -1.83
CA MET A 49 -10.28 2.30 -2.11
C MET A 49 -9.80 2.87 -3.44
N ILE A 50 -8.50 3.11 -3.53
CA ILE A 50 -7.87 3.58 -4.77
C ILE A 50 -8.06 2.56 -5.89
N ASP A 51 -8.20 3.07 -7.12
CA ASP A 51 -8.17 2.22 -8.31
C ASP A 51 -6.72 1.76 -8.53
N TYR A 52 -6.44 0.49 -8.24
CA TYR A 52 -5.12 -0.11 -8.34
C TYR A 52 -5.23 -1.50 -8.99
N PRO A 53 -4.46 -1.79 -10.05
CA PRO A 53 -4.68 -2.97 -10.90
C PRO A 53 -4.68 -4.32 -10.17
N GLU A 54 -3.76 -4.49 -9.22
CA GLU A 54 -3.53 -5.75 -8.50
C GLU A 54 -3.97 -5.64 -7.03
N LEU A 55 -5.10 -4.98 -6.79
CA LEU A 55 -5.69 -4.81 -5.46
C LEU A 55 -6.69 -5.92 -5.17
N THR A 56 -6.58 -6.54 -4.00
CA THR A 56 -7.49 -7.60 -3.55
C THR A 56 -7.78 -7.46 -2.06
N TYR A 57 -8.94 -7.94 -1.65
CA TYR A 57 -9.37 -7.99 -0.25
C TYR A 57 -9.08 -9.38 0.32
N CYS A 58 -8.56 -9.45 1.54
CA CYS A 58 -8.24 -10.73 2.16
C CYS A 58 -8.29 -10.72 3.68
N GLY A 59 -8.41 -11.91 4.26
CA GLY A 59 -8.21 -12.14 5.69
C GLY A 59 -6.80 -12.59 6.06
N LEU A 60 -6.57 -12.78 7.36
CA LEU A 60 -5.29 -13.23 7.93
C LEU A 60 -4.73 -14.50 7.27
N ALA A 61 -5.59 -15.47 6.96
CA ALA A 61 -5.15 -16.75 6.38
C ALA A 61 -4.41 -16.56 5.04
N LYS A 62 -4.90 -15.64 4.19
CA LYS A 62 -4.28 -15.37 2.89
C LYS A 62 -2.97 -14.59 3.04
N PHE A 63 -2.89 -13.66 4.00
CA PHE A 63 -1.64 -12.99 4.33
C PHE A 63 -0.57 -14.01 4.75
N LEU A 64 -0.92 -14.97 5.62
CA LEU A 64 0.02 -16.00 6.06
C LEU A 64 0.49 -16.91 4.92
N ASP A 65 -0.42 -17.31 4.03
CA ASP A 65 -0.11 -18.11 2.84
C ASP A 65 0.95 -17.42 1.93
N GLU A 66 0.76 -16.13 1.64
CA GLU A 66 1.72 -15.35 0.85
C GLU A 66 3.03 -15.07 1.62
N ALA A 67 2.94 -14.85 2.93
CA ALA A 67 4.08 -14.55 3.78
C ALA A 67 5.01 -15.78 3.94
N ILE A 68 4.45 -16.99 4.07
CA ILE A 68 5.22 -18.23 4.22
C ILE A 68 6.07 -18.50 2.97
N GLY A 69 5.55 -18.21 1.77
CA GLY A 69 6.30 -18.33 0.52
C GLY A 69 7.33 -17.22 0.27
N SER A 70 7.25 -16.12 1.02
CA SER A 70 8.11 -14.95 0.84
C SER A 70 9.48 -15.16 1.48
N ARG A 71 10.54 -14.69 0.81
CA ARG A 71 11.92 -14.78 1.36
C ARG A 71 12.17 -13.80 2.51
N VAL A 72 11.46 -12.68 2.51
CA VAL A 72 11.59 -11.60 3.49
C VAL A 72 10.19 -11.11 3.83
N GLN A 73 9.92 -10.97 5.13
CA GLN A 73 8.70 -10.35 5.66
C GLN A 73 9.09 -9.14 6.51
N LEU A 74 8.41 -8.02 6.31
CA LEU A 74 8.64 -6.77 7.05
C LEU A 74 7.34 -6.35 7.74
N PHE A 75 7.47 -5.79 8.95
CA PHE A 75 6.39 -5.10 9.66
C PHE A 75 6.81 -3.64 9.86
N ILE A 76 6.07 -2.71 9.25
CA ILE A 76 6.40 -1.28 9.16
C ILE A 76 5.35 -0.47 9.91
#